data_AF-A0A2X3CA61-F1
#
_entry.id   AF-A0A2X3CA61-F1
#
_cell.length_a   1.000
_cell.length_b   1.000
_cell.length_c   1.000
_cell.angle_alpha   90.00
_cell.angle_beta   90.00
_cell.angle_gamma   90.00
#
_symmetry.space_group_name_H-M   'P 1'
#
loop_
_entity.id
_entity.type
_entity.pdbx_description
1 polymer ?
#
loop_
_entity_poly.entity_id
_entity_poly.type
_entity_poly.pdbx_seq_one_letter_code
_entity_poly.pdbx_strand_id
1 'polypeptide(L)'
;MVYYDFNIGVPEKGVYREIFNTDKKEYGGSGQVIKGNLFSRKGWCHNQPYTLTIKVPPMAVSVFERIIEENKTEEKIVKEDKYI
;
A
#
# COMPACT_ATOMS: atom_id res chain seq x y z
N MET A 1 -9.83 6.49 18.73
CA MET A 1 -10.01 5.03 18.51
C MET A 1 -9.40 4.69 17.16
N VAL A 2 -8.61 3.62 17.08
CA VAL A 2 -7.95 3.18 15.84
C VAL A 2 -8.71 1.97 15.31
N TYR A 3 -9.04 1.95 14.02
CA TYR A 3 -9.65 0.77 13.39
C TYR A 3 -8.55 -0.03 12.70
N TYR A 4 -8.47 -1.34 12.94
CA TYR A 4 -7.39 -2.19 12.41
C TYR A 4 -7.79 -2.99 11.17
N ASP A 5 -9.07 -3.35 11.05
CA ASP A 5 -9.59 -4.24 10.00
C ASP A 5 -10.62 -3.53 9.13
N PHE A 6 -10.32 -2.31 8.69
CA PHE A 6 -11.23 -1.55 7.84
C PHE A 6 -11.07 -1.99 6.39
N ASN A 7 -12.15 -2.44 5.77
CA ASN A 7 -12.15 -2.93 4.39
C ASN A 7 -12.58 -1.83 3.43
N ILE A 8 -11.74 -1.52 2.45
CA ILE A 8 -12.05 -0.58 1.37
C ILE A 8 -12.10 -1.30 0.03
N GLY A 9 -13.01 -0.90 -0.86
CA GLY A 9 -13.08 -1.42 -2.22
C GLY A 9 -12.02 -0.76 -3.10
N VAL A 10 -11.30 -1.55 -3.89
CA VAL A 10 -10.30 -1.07 -4.85
C VAL A 10 -10.56 -1.66 -6.24
N PRO A 11 -10.34 -0.89 -7.31
CA PRO A 11 -10.70 -1.30 -8.67
C PRO A 11 -9.81 -2.42 -9.21
N GLU A 12 -8.55 -2.45 -8.80
CA GLU A 12 -7.55 -3.36 -9.35
C GLU A 12 -6.82 -4.18 -8.28
N LYS A 13 -6.50 -5.42 -8.64
CA LYS A 13 -5.67 -6.30 -7.85
C LYS A 13 -4.23 -5.79 -7.86
N GLY A 14 -3.58 -5.77 -6.71
CA GLY A 14 -2.17 -5.47 -6.63
C GLY A 14 -1.69 -5.27 -5.19
N VAL A 15 -0.46 -4.77 -5.12
CA VAL A 15 0.17 -4.33 -3.89
C VAL A 15 -0.02 -2.83 -3.77
N TYR A 16 -0.47 -2.37 -2.61
CA TYR A 16 -0.65 -0.96 -2.30
C TYR A 16 0.32 -0.56 -1.19
N ARG A 17 0.86 0.66 -1.27
CA ARG A 17 1.68 1.24 -0.20
C ARG A 17 1.07 2.55 0.28
N GLU A 18 1.19 2.81 1.57
CA GLU A 18 0.86 4.12 2.13
C GLU A 18 1.92 5.13 1.72
N ILE A 19 1.54 6.13 0.93
CA ILE A 19 2.45 7.20 0.50
C ILE A 19 2.36 8.42 1.43
N PHE A 20 1.19 8.64 2.02
CA PHE A 20 0.95 9.79 2.89
C PHE A 20 0.01 9.42 4.03
N ASN A 21 0.29 9.99 5.21
CA ASN A 21 -0.53 9.82 6.40
C ASN A 21 -0.36 11.05 7.29
N THR A 22 -1.47 11.71 7.63
CA THR A 22 -1.46 12.92 8.46
C THR A 22 -1.17 12.62 9.93
N ASP A 23 -1.32 11.37 10.38
CA ASP A 23 -0.98 10.93 11.74
C ASP A 23 0.51 10.60 11.91
N LYS A 24 1.36 10.87 10.91
CA LYS A 24 2.81 10.76 11.05
C LYS A 24 3.31 11.64 12.22
N LYS A 25 4.28 11.13 12.98
CA LYS A 25 4.91 11.86 14.10
C LYS A 25 5.52 13.20 13.66
N GLU A 26 6.01 13.27 12.42
CA GLU A 26 6.55 14.48 11.81
C GLU A 26 5.51 15.63 11.72
N TYR A 27 4.22 15.29 11.62
CA TYR A 27 3.12 16.25 11.60
C TYR A 27 2.47 16.46 12.98
N GLY A 28 3.06 15.92 14.05
CA GLY A 28 2.50 15.97 15.41
C GLY A 28 1.42 14.91 15.66
N GLY A 29 1.26 13.93 14.76
CA GLY A 29 0.33 12.82 14.93
C GLY A 29 0.84 11.72 15.86
N SER A 30 -0.03 10.74 16.14
CA SER A 30 0.22 9.62 17.07
C SER A 30 1.12 8.51 16.49
N GLY A 31 1.49 8.61 15.22
CA GLY A 31 2.43 7.72 14.54
C GLY A 31 1.82 6.42 14.04
N GLN A 32 0.50 6.36 13.84
CA GLN A 32 -0.21 5.19 13.34
C GLN A 32 -0.07 5.08 11.82
N VAL A 33 1.13 4.72 11.38
CA VAL A 33 1.48 4.52 9.96
C VAL A 33 1.54 3.06 9.58
N ILE A 34 1.28 2.76 8.31
CA ILE A 34 1.42 1.43 7.72
C ILE A 34 2.75 1.38 6.98
N LYS A 35 3.77 0.79 7.61
CA LYS A 35 5.14 0.71 7.05
C LYS A 35 5.33 -0.40 6.01
N GLY A 36 4.28 -1.16 5.69
CA GLY A 36 4.35 -2.34 4.85
C GLY A 36 3.45 -2.27 3.62
N ASN A 37 3.66 -3.25 2.75
CA ASN A 37 2.84 -3.47 1.57
C ASN A 37 1.49 -4.09 1.96
N LEU A 38 0.41 -3.51 1.44
CA LEU A 38 -0.95 -4.00 1.60
C LEU A 38 -1.35 -4.79 0.36
N PHE A 39 -1.83 -6.01 0.56
CA PHE A 39 -2.22 -6.89 -0.53
C PHE A 39 -3.74 -6.83 -0.72
N SER A 40 -4.18 -6.45 -1.92
CA SER A 40 -5.60 -6.54 -2.27
C SER A 40 -6.06 -8.00 -2.27
N ARG A 41 -7.25 -8.26 -1.73
CA ARG A 41 -7.92 -9.56 -1.77
C ARG A 41 -9.09 -9.51 -2.76
N LYS A 42 -9.43 -10.65 -3.34
CA LYS A 42 -10.64 -10.76 -4.17
C LYS A 42 -11.86 -10.70 -3.26
N GLY A 43 -12.73 -9.73 -3.47
CA GLY A 43 -13.89 -9.48 -2.62
C GLY A 43 -14.67 -8.28 -3.12
N TRP A 44 -15.99 -8.41 -3.22
CA TRP A 44 -16.86 -7.31 -3.63
C TRP A 44 -17.06 -6.37 -2.45
N CYS A 45 -16.61 -5.12 -2.57
CA CYS A 45 -16.74 -4.11 -1.53
C CYS A 45 -16.86 -2.73 -2.17
N HIS A 46 -17.76 -1.86 -1.67
CA HIS A 46 -17.98 -0.51 -2.20
C HIS A 46 -18.12 -0.43 -3.73
N ASN A 47 -18.81 -1.42 -4.33
CA ASN A 47 -19.00 -1.55 -5.79
C ASN A 47 -17.69 -1.74 -6.58
N GLN A 48 -16.66 -2.31 -5.94
CA GLN A 48 -15.37 -2.63 -6.52
C GLN A 48 -15.08 -4.14 -6.41
N PRO A 49 -14.36 -4.73 -7.36
CA PRO A 49 -14.12 -6.19 -7.43
C PRO A 49 -13.07 -6.72 -6.44
N TYR A 50 -12.26 -5.82 -5.86
CA TYR A 50 -11.23 -6.16 -4.89
C TYR A 50 -11.41 -5.37 -3.60
N THR A 51 -10.89 -5.93 -2.51
CA THR A 51 -10.93 -5.33 -1.17
C THR A 51 -9.51 -5.18 -0.62
N LEU A 52 -9.23 -4.05 0.02
CA LEU A 52 -8.01 -3.80 0.76
C LEU A 52 -8.34 -3.64 2.24
N THR A 53 -7.69 -4.40 3.11
CA THR A 53 -7.84 -4.28 4.56
C THR A 53 -6.77 -3.34 5.10
N ILE A 54 -7.19 -2.24 5.71
CA ILE A 54 -6.31 -1.18 6.19
C ILE A 54 -6.56 -0.85 7.67
N LYS A 55 -5.54 -0.28 8.28
CA LYS A 55 -5.62 0.35 9.60
C LYS A 55 -5.95 1.83 9.41
N VAL A 56 -7.09 2.28 9.93
CA VAL A 56 -7.51 3.69 9.86
C VAL A 56 -7.10 4.41 11.15
N PRO A 57 -6.16 5.38 11.06
CA PRO A 57 -5.76 6.21 12.18
C PRO A 57 -6.89 7.16 12.64
N PRO A 58 -6.90 7.59 13.91
CA PRO A 58 -7.94 8.47 14.43
C PRO A 58 -7.82 9.88 13.82
N MET A 59 -8.92 10.39 13.25
CA MET A 59 -8.99 11.76 12.69
C MET A 59 -7.87 12.09 11.70
N ALA A 60 -7.44 11.10 10.93
CA ALA A 60 -6.33 11.26 10.00
C ALA A 60 -6.70 10.73 8.61
N VAL A 61 -5.97 11.22 7.62
CA VAL A 61 -6.11 10.84 6.22
C VAL A 61 -4.88 10.04 5.82
N SER A 62 -5.11 8.83 5.32
CA SER A 62 -4.09 7.98 4.69
C SER A 62 -4.32 7.92 3.18
N VAL A 63 -3.26 8.08 2.40
CA VAL A 63 -3.29 7.98 0.94
C VAL A 63 -2.46 6.77 0.52
N PHE A 64 -3.05 5.94 -0.35
CA PHE A 64 -2.45 4.72 -0.84
C PHE A 64 -2.21 4.79 -2.34
N GLU A 65 -1.06 4.28 -2.76
CA GLU A 65 -0.69 4.13 -4.17
C GLU A 65 -0.54 2.65 -4.50
N ARG A 66 -1.04 2.23 -5.66
CA ARG A 66 -0.77 0.90 -6.19
C ARG A 66 0.64 0.83 -6.74
N ILE A 67 1.43 -0.11 -6.26
CA ILE A 67 2.73 -0.44 -6.83
C ILE A 67 2.46 -1.25 -8.11
N ILE A 68 2.72 -0.63 -9.25
CA ILE A 68 2.84 -1.33 -10.53
C ILE A 68 4.31 -1.71 -10.62
N GLU A 69 4.62 -2.99 -10.37
CA GLU A 69 5.95 -3.50 -10.66
C GLU A 69 6.10 -3.56 -12.19
N GLU A 70 6.63 -2.51 -12.79
CA GLU A 70 7.21 -2.59 -14.13
C GLU A 70 8.39 -3.56 -14.04
N ASN A 71 8.38 -4.60 -14.88
CA ASN A 71 9.35 -5.68 -14.89
C ASN A 71 10.80 -5.17 -14.83
N LYS A 72 11.40 -5.11 -13.63
CA LYS A 72 12.86 -5.00 -13.42
C LYS A 72 13.55 -6.34 -13.68
N THR A 73 13.20 -6.99 -14.80
CA THR A 73 13.80 -8.25 -15.22
C THR A 73 15.11 -8.03 -16.01
N GLU A 74 15.37 -6.82 -16.52
CA GLU A 74 16.51 -6.57 -17.43
C GLU A 74 17.78 -5.99 -16.77
N GLU A 75 17.73 -5.38 -15.58
CA GLU A 75 18.93 -4.75 -14.99
C GLU A 75 19.88 -5.71 -14.26
N LYS A 76 19.48 -6.96 -14.02
CA LYS A 76 20.36 -7.96 -13.36
C LYS A 76 21.23 -8.73 -14.36
N ILE A 77 20.74 -9.02 -15.57
CA ILE A 77 21.48 -9.82 -16.56
C ILE A 77 22.73 -9.06 -17.06
N VAL A 78 22.64 -7.74 -17.25
CA VAL A 78 23.76 -6.93 -17.78
C VAL A 78 24.93 -6.77 -16.79
N LYS A 79 24.73 -7.03 -15.49
CA LYS A 79 25.82 -6.93 -14.49
C LYS A 79 26.58 -8.24 -14.30
N GLU A 80 26.00 -9.38 -14.65
CA GLU A 80 26.62 -10.71 -14.48
C GLU A 80 27.61 -11.02 -15.62
N ASP A 81 27.34 -10.56 -16.86
CA ASP A 81 28.19 -10.80 -18.04
C ASP A 81 29.43 -9.88 -18.14
N LYS A 82 29.65 -8.98 -17.17
CA LYS A 82 30.77 -8.03 -17.20
C LYS A 82 32.02 -8.50 -16.42
N TYR A 83 32.00 -9.73 -15.92
CA TYR A 83 33.10 -10.39 -15.19
C TYR A 83 33.44 -11.79 -15.74
N ILE A 84 33.35 -11.97 -17.06
CA ILE A 84 33.96 -13.11 -17.77
C ILE A 84 35.03 -12.59 -18.71
#